data_AF-A0A1H9QQZ6-F1
#
_entry.id   AF-A0A1H9QQZ6-F1
#
_cell.length_a   1.000
_cell.length_b   1.000
_cell.length_c   1.000
_cell.angle_alpha   90.00
_cell.angle_beta   90.00
_cell.angle_gamma   90.00
#
_symmetry.space_group_name_H-M   'P 1'
#
loop_
_entity.id
_entity.type
_entity.pdbx_description
1 polymer ?
#
loop_
_entity_poly.entity_id
_entity_poly.type
_entity_poly.pdbx_seq_one_letter_code
_entity_poly.pdbx_strand_id
1 'polypeptide(L)'
;MKLKKLCFKLPFMTEKIYSLMMYIFMGGITTVINIASFWFFASYLNIDYRISNFFAWFLSVVFAYISNRIYVFESQNKGLKLIFKEVVSFVSFRILSFLIDLGVLILLVDMLSVNELWAKVFTNVIVLVLNYVFSKFFIFSQHEEKSVN
;
A
#
# COMPACT_ATOMS: atom_id res chain seq x y z
N MET A 1 -20.12 2.03 -8.37
CA MET A 1 -20.95 2.30 -9.57
C MET A 1 -20.80 3.73 -10.18
N LYS A 2 -20.72 4.83 -9.42
CA LYS A 2 -20.63 6.20 -9.99
C LYS A 2 -19.23 6.66 -10.45
N LEU A 3 -18.13 6.20 -9.84
CA LEU A 3 -16.77 6.57 -10.27
C LEU A 3 -16.40 6.04 -11.66
N LYS A 4 -16.83 4.82 -11.98
CA LYS A 4 -16.51 4.13 -13.25
C LYS A 4 -17.02 4.90 -14.49
N LYS A 5 -18.13 5.64 -14.36
CA LYS A 5 -18.69 6.47 -15.44
C LYS A 5 -17.96 7.79 -15.68
N LEU A 6 -17.23 8.32 -14.69
CA LEU A 6 -16.53 9.61 -14.82
C LEU A 6 -15.16 9.45 -15.47
N CYS A 7 -14.43 8.37 -15.15
CA CYS A 7 -13.13 8.07 -15.77
C CYS A 7 -13.23 7.62 -17.24
N PHE A 8 -14.36 7.03 -17.65
CA PHE A 8 -14.55 6.53 -19.02
C PHE A 8 -14.81 7.63 -20.07
N LYS A 9 -14.78 8.91 -19.68
CA LYS A 9 -14.97 10.06 -20.59
C LYS A 9 -13.69 10.51 -21.31
N LEU A 10 -12.55 9.89 -21.02
CA LEU A 10 -11.26 10.21 -21.64
C LEU A 10 -10.89 9.15 -22.69
N PRO A 11 -10.73 9.53 -23.98
CA PRO A 11 -10.55 8.59 -25.10
C PRO A 11 -9.19 7.86 -25.12
N PHE A 12 -8.34 8.06 -24.12
CA PHE A 12 -6.98 7.49 -24.03
C PHE A 12 -6.79 6.48 -22.89
N MET A 13 -7.85 6.18 -22.10
CA MET A 13 -7.74 5.37 -20.90
C MET A 13 -7.93 3.89 -21.19
N THR A 14 -6.82 3.16 -21.39
CA THR A 14 -6.85 1.69 -21.46
C THR A 14 -7.12 1.09 -20.08
N GLU A 15 -7.83 -0.04 -20.01
CA GLU A 15 -8.14 -0.78 -18.77
C GLU A 15 -6.92 -1.02 -17.86
N LYS A 16 -5.72 -1.16 -18.46
CA LYS A 16 -4.44 -1.28 -17.75
C LYS A 16 -4.04 -0.01 -17.00
N ILE A 17 -4.15 1.16 -17.65
CA ILE A 17 -3.79 2.46 -17.06
C ILE A 17 -4.78 2.80 -15.95
N TYR A 18 -6.08 2.53 -16.16
CA TYR A 18 -7.10 2.71 -15.14
C TYR A 18 -6.81 1.85 -13.89
N SER A 19 -6.50 0.56 -14.06
CA SER A 19 -6.15 -0.33 -12.94
C SER A 19 -4.91 0.16 -12.18
N LEU A 20 -3.87 0.60 -12.90
CA LEU A 20 -2.66 1.15 -12.30
C LEU A 20 -2.92 2.47 -11.54
N MET A 21 -3.70 3.38 -12.11
CA MET A 21 -4.09 4.63 -11.45
C MET A 21 -4.91 4.35 -10.18
N MET A 22 -5.86 3.41 -10.25
CA MET A 22 -6.67 3.01 -9.10
C MET A 22 -5.80 2.40 -8.01
N TYR A 23 -4.80 1.59 -8.39
CA TYR A 23 -3.83 1.00 -7.47
C TYR A 23 -3.00 2.06 -6.73
N ILE A 24 -2.45 3.05 -7.46
CA ILE A 24 -1.68 4.15 -6.85
C ILE A 24 -2.58 5.01 -5.96
N PHE A 25 -3.80 5.32 -6.41
CA PHE A 25 -4.76 6.11 -5.66
C PHE A 25 -5.18 5.41 -4.35
N MET A 26 -5.49 4.11 -4.42
CA MET A 26 -5.81 3.32 -3.24
C MET A 26 -4.60 3.11 -2.32
N GLY A 27 -3.40 3.00 -2.89
CA GLY A 27 -2.14 3.01 -2.14
C GLY A 27 -1.98 4.28 -1.33
N GLY A 28 -2.21 5.45 -1.94
CA GLY A 28 -2.17 6.75 -1.26
C GLY A 28 -3.18 6.86 -0.12
N ILE A 29 -4.44 6.48 -0.36
CA ILE A 29 -5.48 6.46 0.70
C ILE A 29 -5.08 5.53 1.84
N THR A 30 -4.51 4.37 1.52
CA THR A 30 -4.05 3.41 2.53
C THR A 30 -2.95 4.01 3.42
N THR A 31 -2.02 4.75 2.85
CA THR A 31 -0.97 5.43 3.61
C THR A 31 -1.54 6.49 4.55
N VAL A 32 -2.54 7.26 4.09
CA VAL A 32 -3.24 8.24 4.93
C VAL A 32 -3.93 7.55 6.10
N ILE A 33 -4.63 6.43 5.85
CA ILE A 33 -5.27 5.63 6.90
C ILE A 33 -4.24 5.11 7.90
N ASN A 34 -3.06 4.67 7.44
CA ASN A 34 -1.98 4.21 8.31
C ASN A 34 -1.52 5.31 9.27
N ILE A 35 -1.15 6.46 8.71
CA ILE A 35 -0.64 7.59 9.50
C ILE A 35 -1.70 8.10 10.47
N ALA A 36 -2.95 8.25 10.01
CA ALA A 36 -4.07 8.69 10.85
C ALA A 36 -4.36 7.70 11.99
N SER A 37 -4.36 6.39 11.69
CA SER A 37 -4.58 5.35 12.70
C SER A 37 -3.44 5.33 13.71
N PHE A 38 -2.19 5.44 13.26
CA PHE A 38 -1.03 5.50 14.15
C PHE A 38 -1.12 6.70 15.08
N TRP A 39 -1.40 7.89 14.54
CA TRP A 39 -1.55 9.11 15.34
C TRP A 39 -2.68 8.96 16.36
N PHE A 40 -3.80 8.35 15.98
CA PHE A 40 -4.90 8.09 16.90
C PHE A 40 -4.49 7.13 18.05
N PHE A 41 -3.85 6.00 17.74
CA PHE A 41 -3.44 5.04 18.79
C PHE A 41 -2.29 5.57 19.66
N ALA A 42 -1.26 6.16 19.06
CA ALA A 42 -0.07 6.61 19.77
C ALA A 42 -0.30 7.93 20.52
N SER A 43 -0.95 8.94 19.90
CA SER A 43 -1.08 10.28 20.50
C SER A 43 -2.37 10.46 21.28
N TYR A 44 -3.51 9.93 20.82
CA TYR A 44 -4.79 10.11 21.50
C TYR A 44 -5.02 9.05 22.59
N LEU A 45 -4.70 7.79 22.30
CA LEU A 45 -4.87 6.69 23.26
C LEU A 45 -3.61 6.43 24.11
N ASN A 46 -2.48 7.09 23.84
CA ASN A 46 -1.19 6.88 24.52
C ASN A 46 -0.78 5.39 24.60
N ILE A 47 -1.12 4.62 23.57
CA ILE A 47 -0.73 3.22 23.45
C ILE A 47 0.70 3.18 22.92
N ASP A 48 1.50 2.25 23.45
CA ASP A 48 2.86 1.97 23.01
C ASP A 48 2.97 2.02 21.48
N TYR A 49 3.97 2.75 20.98
CA TYR A 49 4.12 3.02 19.56
C TYR A 49 4.23 1.76 18.71
N ARG A 50 4.74 0.64 19.25
CA ARG A 50 4.89 -0.63 18.51
C ARG A 50 3.53 -1.25 18.29
N ILE A 51 2.70 -1.25 19.33
CA ILE A 51 1.31 -1.73 19.29
C ILE A 51 0.47 -0.82 18.40
N SER A 52 0.62 0.49 18.55
CA SER A 52 -0.03 1.51 17.72
C SER A 52 0.34 1.34 16.24
N ASN A 53 1.61 1.07 15.94
CA ASN A 53 2.08 0.80 14.58
C ASN A 53 1.50 -0.48 14.00
N PHE A 54 1.44 -1.55 14.80
CA PHE A 54 0.85 -2.81 14.37
C PHE A 54 -0.63 -2.66 14.00
N PHE A 55 -1.43 -2.01 14.86
CA PHE A 55 -2.85 -1.78 14.58
C PHE A 55 -3.05 -0.86 13.37
N ALA A 56 -2.27 0.20 13.26
CA ALA A 56 -2.32 1.12 12.12
C ALA A 56 -2.02 0.41 10.79
N TRP A 57 -0.99 -0.42 10.76
CA TRP A 57 -0.65 -1.25 9.61
C TRP A 57 -1.75 -2.26 9.31
N PHE A 58 -2.25 -2.98 10.31
CA PHE A 58 -3.28 -3.99 10.14
C PHE A 58 -4.55 -3.41 9.52
N LEU A 59 -5.04 -2.28 10.07
CA LEU A 59 -6.23 -1.59 9.56
C LEU A 59 -6.04 -1.13 8.11
N SER A 60 -4.85 -0.65 7.79
CA SER A 60 -4.47 -0.21 6.44
C SER A 60 -4.43 -1.36 5.44
N VAL A 61 -3.90 -2.52 5.82
CA VAL A 61 -3.87 -3.72 4.97
C VAL A 61 -5.28 -4.26 4.73
N VAL A 62 -6.12 -4.30 5.78
CA VAL A 62 -7.53 -4.70 5.65
C VAL A 62 -8.27 -3.77 4.70
N PHE A 63 -8.11 -2.46 4.85
CA PHE A 63 -8.71 -1.48 3.94
C PHE A 63 -8.23 -1.65 2.50
N ALA A 64 -6.92 -1.81 2.29
CA ALA A 64 -6.35 -2.03 0.96
C ALA A 64 -6.90 -3.30 0.31
N TYR A 65 -7.04 -4.39 1.07
CA TYR A 65 -7.63 -5.63 0.58
C TYR A 65 -9.10 -5.45 0.18
N ILE A 66 -9.92 -4.81 1.03
CA ILE A 66 -11.33 -4.54 0.75
C ILE A 66 -11.46 -3.65 -0.48
N SER A 67 -10.68 -2.57 -0.56
CA SER A 67 -10.72 -1.62 -1.68
C SER A 67 -10.28 -2.27 -2.99
N ASN A 68 -9.19 -3.04 -2.97
CA ASN A 68 -8.75 -3.81 -4.14
C ASN A 68 -9.84 -4.81 -4.55
N ARG A 69 -10.48 -5.50 -3.60
CA ARG A 69 -11.59 -6.42 -3.88
C ARG A 69 -12.77 -5.72 -4.54
N ILE A 70 -13.16 -4.53 -4.08
CA ILE A 70 -14.34 -3.81 -4.60
C ILE A 70 -14.05 -3.15 -5.94
N TYR A 71 -12.88 -2.51 -6.12
CA TYR A 71 -12.60 -1.67 -7.29
C TYR A 71 -11.89 -2.42 -8.43
N VAL A 72 -11.10 -3.45 -8.15
CA VAL A 72 -10.31 -4.17 -9.16
C VAL A 72 -11.03 -5.43 -9.67
N PHE A 73 -11.80 -6.13 -8.84
CA PHE A 73 -12.42 -7.40 -9.24
C PHE A 73 -13.76 -7.26 -9.97
N GLU A 74 -14.30 -6.05 -10.12
CA GLU A 74 -15.60 -5.81 -10.75
C GLU A 74 -15.50 -5.59 -12.29
N SER A 75 -14.42 -6.01 -12.97
CA SER A 75 -14.30 -5.68 -14.41
C SER A 75 -13.54 -6.57 -15.39
N GLN A 76 -12.75 -7.59 -15.01
CA GLN A 76 -11.82 -8.18 -16.00
C GLN A 76 -11.81 -9.71 -15.94
N ASN A 77 -12.16 -10.33 -17.08
CA ASN A 77 -11.97 -11.75 -17.41
C ASN A 77 -10.48 -12.14 -17.44
N LYS A 78 -9.76 -11.96 -16.32
CA LYS A 78 -8.43 -12.52 -16.07
C LYS A 78 -8.61 -13.60 -15.02
N GLY A 79 -8.05 -14.80 -15.26
CA GLY A 79 -8.27 -15.95 -14.38
C GLY A 79 -7.99 -15.61 -12.91
N LEU A 80 -8.91 -15.97 -12.02
CA LEU A 80 -8.85 -15.73 -10.56
C LEU A 80 -7.48 -16.06 -9.95
N LYS A 81 -6.81 -17.09 -10.48
CA LYS A 81 -5.49 -17.56 -10.06
C LYS A 81 -4.37 -16.52 -10.28
N LEU A 82 -4.43 -15.76 -11.37
CA LEU A 82 -3.42 -14.75 -11.69
C LEU A 82 -3.56 -13.53 -10.76
N ILE A 83 -4.81 -13.08 -10.56
CA ILE A 83 -5.11 -11.95 -9.68
C ILE A 83 -4.80 -12.30 -8.22
N PHE A 84 -5.12 -13.53 -7.78
CA PHE A 84 -4.77 -13.99 -6.44
C PHE A 84 -3.25 -14.00 -6.22
N LYS A 85 -2.46 -14.41 -7.21
CA LYS A 85 -0.98 -14.38 -7.13
C LYS A 85 -0.43 -12.95 -7.02
N GLU A 86 -1.01 -12.00 -7.75
CA GLU A 86 -0.65 -10.58 -7.67
C GLU A 86 -1.00 -9.99 -6.29
N VAL A 87 -2.21 -10.28 -5.77
CA VAL A 87 -2.64 -9.81 -4.45
C VAL A 87 -1.79 -10.43 -3.33
N VAL A 88 -1.50 -11.72 -3.38
CA VAL A 88 -0.64 -12.38 -2.38
C VAL A 88 0.77 -11.80 -2.42
N SER A 89 1.36 -11.59 -3.59
CA SER A 89 2.67 -10.93 -3.70
C SER A 89 2.63 -9.52 -3.10
N PHE A 90 1.58 -8.75 -3.39
CA PHE A 90 1.39 -7.42 -2.84
C PHE A 90 1.28 -7.42 -1.30
N VAL A 91 0.52 -8.34 -0.72
CA VAL A 91 0.40 -8.47 0.74
C VAL A 91 1.74 -8.88 1.36
N SER A 92 2.49 -9.80 0.74
CA SER A 92 3.83 -10.19 1.20
C SER A 92 4.80 -9.01 1.25
N PHE A 93 4.82 -8.16 0.21
CA PHE A 93 5.64 -6.93 0.22
C PHE A 93 5.18 -5.93 1.29
N ARG A 94 3.88 -5.85 1.60
CA ARG A 94 3.35 -5.02 2.69
C ARG A 94 3.76 -5.53 4.07
N ILE A 95 3.84 -6.85 4.27
CA ILE A 95 4.37 -7.45 5.50
C ILE A 95 5.86 -7.16 5.61
N LEU A 96 6.63 -7.37 4.55
CA LEU A 96 8.07 -7.09 4.56
C LEU A 96 8.36 -5.63 4.86
N SER A 97 7.65 -4.72 4.20
CA SER A 97 7.78 -3.28 4.42
C SER A 97 7.39 -2.88 5.85
N PHE A 98 6.42 -3.56 6.47
CA PHE A 98 6.05 -3.34 7.87
C PHE A 98 7.12 -3.82 8.84
N LEU A 99 7.76 -4.97 8.58
CA LEU A 99 8.87 -5.42 9.40
C LEU A 99 10.05 -4.44 9.35
N ILE A 100 10.32 -3.87 8.17
CA ILE A 100 11.33 -2.82 8.01
C ILE A 100 10.89 -1.54 8.76
N ASP A 101 9.64 -1.09 8.58
CA ASP A 101 9.10 0.07 9.30
C ASP A 101 9.27 -0.09 10.81
N LEU A 102 8.82 -1.22 11.37
CA LEU A 102 8.90 -1.51 12.78
C LEU A 102 10.36 -1.57 13.27
N GLY A 103 11.25 -2.22 12.51
CA GLY A 103 12.66 -2.32 12.86
C GLY A 103 13.37 -0.96 12.88
N VAL A 104 13.15 -0.13 11.86
CA VAL A 104 13.73 1.22 11.78
C VAL A 104 13.13 2.11 12.86
N LEU A 105 11.85 1.96 13.17
CA LEU A 105 11.17 2.76 14.17
C LEU A 105 11.65 2.40 15.58
N ILE A 106 11.84 1.11 15.89
CA ILE A 106 12.51 0.66 17.12
C ILE A 106 13.93 1.25 17.19
N LEU A 107 14.70 1.22 16.10
CA LEU A 107 16.06 1.79 16.08
C LEU A 107 16.05 3.30 16.37
N LEU A 108 15.15 4.06 15.75
CA LEU A 108 15.03 5.51 15.95
C LEU A 108 14.55 5.90 17.35
N VAL A 109 13.56 5.20 17.88
CA VAL A 109 12.97 5.53 19.19
C VAL A 109 13.85 5.00 20.32
N ASP A 110 14.28 3.74 20.27
CA ASP A 110 15.04 3.12 21.37
C ASP A 110 16.53 3.52 21.37
N MET A 111 17.18 3.59 20.19
CA MET A 111 18.63 3.86 20.13
C MET A 111 18.96 5.34 19.96
N LEU A 112 18.11 6.10 19.25
CA LEU A 112 18.34 7.53 18.96
C LEU A 112 17.44 8.47 19.76
N SER A 113 16.53 7.92 20.59
CA SER A 113 15.58 8.69 21.43
C SER A 113 14.78 9.74 20.65
N VAL A 114 14.53 9.48 19.36
CA VAL A 114 13.71 10.35 18.51
C VAL A 114 12.26 10.20 18.95
N ASN A 115 11.53 11.32 19.00
CA ASN A 115 10.10 11.30 19.29
C ASN A 115 9.35 10.39 18.30
N GLU A 116 8.44 9.57 18.83
CA GLU A 116 7.71 8.52 18.11
C GLU A 116 7.04 9.01 16.83
N LEU A 117 6.47 10.22 16.84
CA LEU A 117 5.84 10.79 15.66
C LEU A 117 6.84 11.14 14.57
N TRP A 118 7.96 11.77 14.93
CA TRP A 118 9.01 12.11 13.97
C TRP A 118 9.69 10.86 13.42
N ALA A 119 9.94 9.86 14.28
CA ALA A 119 10.44 8.55 13.86
C ALA A 119 9.46 7.89 12.87
N LYS A 120 8.15 7.90 13.16
CA LYS A 120 7.12 7.34 12.29
C LYS A 120 7.01 8.04 10.94
N VAL A 121 7.12 9.36 10.90
CA VAL A 121 7.11 10.11 9.63
C VAL A 121 8.33 9.71 8.79
N PHE A 122 9.51 9.65 9.42
CA PHE A 122 10.74 9.28 8.73
C PHE A 122 10.72 7.82 8.22
N THR A 123 10.27 6.87 9.03
CA THR A 123 10.15 5.47 8.58
C THR A 123 9.12 5.31 7.48
N ASN A 124 8.00 6.04 7.54
CA ASN A 124 7.03 6.04 6.44
C ASN A 124 7.63 6.57 5.13
N VAL A 125 8.53 7.56 5.17
CA VAL A 125 9.23 8.02 3.95
C VAL A 125 10.12 6.91 3.38
N ILE A 126 10.90 6.22 4.22
CA ILE A 126 11.73 5.08 3.80
C ILE A 126 10.86 3.98 3.19
N VAL A 127 9.77 3.62 3.88
CA VAL A 127 8.83 2.59 3.46
C VAL A 127 8.11 2.98 2.16
N LEU A 128 7.79 4.25 1.97
CA LEU A 128 7.22 4.76 0.71
C LEU A 128 8.22 4.57 -0.44
N VAL A 129 9.49 4.93 -0.24
CA VAL A 129 10.55 4.73 -1.24
C VAL A 129 10.74 3.25 -1.55
N LEU A 130 10.79 2.39 -0.54
CA LEU A 130 10.89 0.94 -0.73
C LEU A 130 9.68 0.38 -1.50
N ASN A 131 8.47 0.79 -1.13
CA ASN A 131 7.25 0.42 -1.85
C ASN A 131 7.26 0.90 -3.30
N TYR A 132 7.84 2.07 -3.59
CA TYR A 132 8.00 2.56 -4.96
C TYR A 132 9.01 1.70 -5.74
N VAL A 133 10.15 1.35 -5.14
CA VAL A 133 11.15 0.47 -5.75
C VAL A 133 10.52 -0.91 -6.06
N PHE A 134 9.80 -1.51 -5.11
CA PHE A 134 9.09 -2.77 -5.32
C PHE A 134 8.02 -2.66 -6.41
N SER A 135 7.25 -1.57 -6.41
CA SER A 135 6.26 -1.30 -7.46
C SER A 135 6.94 -1.20 -8.82
N LYS A 136 8.11 -0.54 -8.91
CA LYS A 136 8.89 -0.46 -10.14
C LYS A 136 9.34 -1.84 -10.61
N PHE A 137 9.92 -2.68 -9.74
CA PHE A 137 10.34 -4.04 -10.12
C PHE A 137 9.17 -4.94 -10.55
N PHE A 138 8.04 -4.90 -9.83
CA PHE A 138 6.88 -5.76 -10.13
C PHE A 138 6.14 -5.30 -11.40
N ILE A 139 6.02 -3.99 -11.62
CA ILE A 139 5.36 -3.41 -12.80
C ILE A 139 6.25 -3.51 -14.04
N PHE A 140 7.57 -3.29 -13.93
CA PHE A 140 8.48 -3.42 -15.07
C PHE A 140 8.69 -4.86 -15.53
N SER A 141 8.57 -5.86 -14.66
CA SER A 141 8.68 -7.26 -15.08
C SER A 141 7.53 -7.72 -15.99
N GLN A 142 6.40 -6.99 -16.04
CA GLN A 142 5.32 -7.26 -17.00
C GLN A 142 5.55 -6.64 -18.38
N HIS A 143 6.62 -5.87 -18.58
CA HIS A 143 6.90 -5.18 -19.83
C HIS A 143 7.74 -5.99 -20.83
N GLU A 144 8.41 -7.06 -20.40
CA GLU A 144 9.29 -7.86 -21.28
C GLU A 144 8.66 -9.17 -21.80
N GLU A 145 7.55 -9.65 -21.24
CA GLU A 145 6.96 -10.95 -21.63
C GLU A 145 5.94 -10.86 -22.78
N LYS A 146 5.78 -9.70 -23.43
CA LYS A 146 4.86 -9.52 -24.59
C LYS A 146 5.55 -9.15 -25.91
N SER A 147 6.88 -9.21 -25.99
CA SER A 147 7.62 -9.03 -27.25
C SER A 147 8.26 -10.32 -27.79
N VAL A 148 7.99 -11.47 -27.17
CA VAL A 148 8.44 -12.78 -27.69
C VAL A 148 7.34 -13.81 -27.43
N ASN A 149 6.38 -13.91 -28.36
CA ASN A 149 5.66 -15.13 -28.77
C ASN A 149 4.63 -14.77 -29.86
#